data_AF-A0A1F8VLL9-F1
#
_entry.id   AF-A0A1F8VLL9-F1
#
_cell.length_a   1.000
_cell.length_b   1.000
_cell.length_c   1.000
_cell.angle_alpha   90.00
_cell.angle_beta   90.00
_cell.angle_gamma   90.00
#
_symmetry.space_group_name_H-M   'P 1'
#
loop_
_entity.id
_entity.type
_entity.pdbx_description
1 polymer ?
#
loop_
_entity_poly.entity_id
_entity_poly.type
_entity_poly.pdbx_seq_one_letter_code
_entity_poly.pdbx_strand_id
1 'polypeptide(L)'
;MSHDLERLRFSWKVPDLIAQADLGQRETADSPVRVVLAFEGDRSRLSLKDSMLSELARALTGEPMPYATLMYVWCNTRAPGSVIVNPRTGRIRKLVVESGRVNLNQWLDYERDIRADFMQAFGEPPGPLVGIAIMTDSDNTRTTARAWYGSVQHRSSLLAQND
;
A
#
# COMPACT_ATOMS: atom_id res chain seq x y z
N MET A 1 23.73 -8.89 5.68
CA MET A 1 22.38 -9.06 5.10
C MET A 1 21.43 -9.33 6.26
N SER A 2 20.63 -8.35 6.69
CA SER A 2 19.68 -8.51 7.79
C SER A 2 18.26 -8.59 7.24
N HIS A 3 17.50 -9.56 7.72
CA HIS A 3 16.21 -10.03 7.21
C HIS A 3 14.99 -9.31 7.83
N ASP A 4 15.12 -8.06 8.30
CA ASP A 4 14.15 -7.37 9.19
C ASP A 4 12.80 -6.90 8.59
N LEU A 5 12.27 -7.55 7.54
CA LEU A 5 10.97 -7.19 6.94
C LEU A 5 10.10 -8.44 6.78
N GLU A 6 9.65 -9.01 7.88
CA GLU A 6 9.22 -10.40 7.83
C GLU A 6 7.72 -10.58 7.64
N ARG A 7 6.87 -10.03 8.53
CA ARG A 7 5.42 -10.25 8.41
C ARG A 7 4.60 -9.04 8.87
N LEU A 8 3.57 -8.72 8.08
CA LEU A 8 2.50 -7.82 8.48
C LEU A 8 1.21 -8.61 8.65
N ARG A 9 0.64 -8.58 9.85
CA ARG A 9 -0.72 -9.05 10.10
C ARG A 9 -1.66 -7.85 10.20
N PHE A 10 -2.79 -7.92 9.52
CA PHE A 10 -3.83 -6.91 9.64
C PHE A 10 -5.18 -7.53 9.35
N SER A 11 -6.23 -6.84 9.78
CA SER A 11 -7.58 -7.20 9.41
C SER A 11 -8.43 -5.99 9.15
N TRP A 12 -9.48 -6.20 8.36
CA TRP A 12 -10.46 -5.16 8.07
C TRP A 12 -11.82 -5.76 7.78
N LYS A 13 -12.83 -4.90 7.79
CA LYS A 13 -14.16 -5.19 7.27
C LYS A 13 -14.59 -4.05 6.35
N VAL A 14 -15.03 -4.39 5.15
CA VAL A 14 -15.55 -3.45 4.16
C VAL A 14 -17.04 -3.74 3.93
N PRO A 15 -17.94 -2.78 4.22
CA PRO A 15 -19.37 -2.97 4.03
C PRO A 15 -19.81 -2.85 2.57
N ASP A 16 -19.18 -1.99 1.78
CA ASP A 16 -19.46 -1.84 0.35
C ASP A 16 -18.23 -1.34 -0.42
N LEU A 17 -18.23 -1.59 -1.72
CA LEU A 17 -17.24 -1.08 -2.66
C LEU A 17 -17.66 0.29 -3.21
N ILE A 18 -16.67 1.05 -3.69
CA ILE A 18 -16.92 2.29 -4.41
C ILE A 18 -17.25 1.92 -5.86
N ALA A 19 -18.52 2.00 -6.27
CA ALA A 19 -19.00 1.45 -7.54
C ALA A 19 -18.19 1.90 -8.78
N GLN A 20 -17.78 3.16 -8.80
CA GLN A 20 -17.05 3.77 -9.93
C GLN A 20 -15.52 3.71 -9.80
N ALA A 21 -14.97 3.06 -8.76
CA ALA A 21 -13.53 3.00 -8.56
C ALA A 21 -12.84 2.07 -9.56
N ASP A 22 -11.77 2.59 -10.17
CA ASP A 22 -10.76 1.82 -10.91
C ASP A 22 -9.38 2.34 -10.50
N LEU A 23 -8.66 1.51 -9.75
CA LEU A 23 -7.35 1.83 -9.19
C LEU A 23 -6.26 2.13 -10.24
N GLY A 24 -6.47 1.71 -11.50
CA GLY A 24 -5.56 2.02 -12.61
C GLY A 24 -5.84 3.34 -13.32
N GLN A 25 -6.99 3.97 -13.05
CA GLN A 25 -7.39 5.23 -13.67
C GLN A 25 -7.23 6.38 -12.68
N ARG A 26 -6.59 7.47 -13.11
CA ARG A 26 -6.22 8.61 -12.24
C ARG A 26 -7.41 9.26 -11.55
N GLU A 27 -8.52 9.39 -12.25
CA GLU A 27 -9.71 10.14 -11.81
C GLU A 27 -10.65 9.30 -10.93
N THR A 28 -10.41 7.99 -10.81
CA THR A 28 -11.25 7.06 -10.05
C THR A 28 -10.41 6.13 -9.19
N ALA A 29 -9.21 6.56 -8.79
CA ALA A 29 -8.18 5.70 -8.21
C ALA A 29 -8.41 5.32 -6.73
N ASP A 30 -9.66 5.22 -6.29
CA ASP A 30 -10.08 5.09 -4.89
C ASP A 30 -10.17 3.63 -4.41
N SER A 31 -10.01 3.43 -3.10
CA SER A 31 -10.17 2.13 -2.44
C SER A 31 -10.86 2.33 -1.10
N PRO A 32 -11.89 1.54 -0.75
CA PRO A 32 -12.59 1.69 0.52
C PRO A 32 -11.69 1.42 1.73
N VAL A 33 -10.59 0.67 1.52
CA VAL A 33 -9.63 0.31 2.56
C VAL A 33 -8.22 0.24 1.99
N ARG A 34 -7.22 0.69 2.77
CA ARG A 34 -5.80 0.55 2.45
C ARG A 34 -4.96 0.34 3.71
N VAL A 35 -3.95 -0.51 3.59
CA VAL A 35 -2.78 -0.50 4.47
C VAL A 35 -1.59 -0.03 3.63
N VAL A 36 -0.88 0.98 4.12
CA VAL A 36 0.16 1.71 3.38
C VAL A 36 1.50 1.51 4.07
N LEU A 37 2.50 1.07 3.31
CA LEU A 37 3.87 0.84 3.75
C LEU A 37 4.80 1.79 3.01
N ALA A 38 5.54 2.63 3.74
CA ALA A 38 6.49 3.59 3.20
C ALA A 38 7.92 3.11 3.42
N PHE A 39 8.75 3.17 2.37
CA PHE A 39 10.13 2.69 2.39
C PHE A 39 11.10 3.80 1.98
N GLU A 40 12.25 3.81 2.65
CA GLU A 40 13.43 4.54 2.20
C GLU A 40 14.20 3.76 1.14
N GLY A 41 15.11 4.45 0.45
CA GLY A 41 15.92 3.85 -0.60
C GLY A 41 16.84 4.85 -1.30
N ASP A 42 17.59 4.36 -2.28
CA ASP A 42 18.55 5.18 -3.02
C ASP A 42 17.84 6.10 -4.02
N ARG A 43 17.65 7.36 -3.62
CA ARG A 43 17.01 8.39 -4.44
C ARG A 43 17.72 8.67 -5.77
N SER A 44 19.00 8.34 -5.92
CA SER A 44 19.70 8.50 -7.20
C SER A 44 19.15 7.56 -8.30
N ARG A 45 18.44 6.49 -7.89
CA ARG A 45 17.81 5.51 -8.78
C ARG A 45 16.38 5.90 -9.20
N LEU A 46 15.88 7.04 -8.74
CA LEU A 46 14.58 7.55 -9.18
C LEU A 46 14.64 7.98 -10.65
N SER A 47 13.51 7.83 -11.34
CA SER A 47 13.36 8.41 -12.67
C SER A 47 13.36 9.94 -12.56
N LEU A 48 13.77 10.64 -13.62
CA LEU A 48 13.75 12.11 -13.65
C LEU A 48 12.36 12.69 -13.26
N LYS A 49 11.29 12.03 -13.72
CA LYS A 49 9.92 12.41 -13.40
C LYS A 49 9.62 12.24 -11.90
N ASP A 50 9.97 11.10 -11.31
CA ASP A 50 9.73 10.83 -9.89
C ASP A 50 10.58 11.73 -8.99
N SER A 51 11.83 12.01 -9.38
CA SER A 51 12.70 12.97 -8.69
C SER A 51 12.07 14.36 -8.69
N MET A 52 11.65 14.87 -9.84
CA MET A 52 11.01 16.18 -9.95
C MET A 52 9.71 16.26 -9.14
N LEU A 53 8.90 15.20 -9.17
CA LEU A 53 7.68 15.13 -8.36
C LEU A 53 7.99 15.14 -6.86
N SER A 54 9.04 14.44 -6.42
CA SER A 54 9.48 14.41 -5.01
C SER A 54 10.01 15.77 -4.55
N GLU A 55 10.72 16.50 -5.41
CA GLU A 55 11.18 17.86 -5.14
C GLU A 55 9.99 18.83 -4.96
N LEU A 56 9.01 18.76 -5.88
CA LEU A 56 7.79 19.56 -5.78
C LEU A 56 7.00 19.24 -4.51
N ALA A 57 6.85 17.96 -4.17
CA ALA A 57 6.20 17.55 -2.93
C ALA A 57 6.90 18.15 -1.71
N ARG A 58 8.24 18.04 -1.62
CA ARG A 58 9.01 18.62 -0.51
C ARG A 58 8.83 20.12 -0.38
N ALA A 59 8.80 20.85 -1.50
CA ALA A 59 8.58 22.29 -1.48
C ALA A 59 7.20 22.70 -0.93
N LEU A 60 6.18 21.84 -1.11
CA LEU A 60 4.80 22.12 -0.69
C LEU A 60 4.48 21.62 0.72
N THR A 61 5.01 20.45 1.11
CA THR A 61 4.69 19.78 2.37
C THR A 61 5.78 19.89 3.43
N GLY A 62 6.97 20.34 3.06
CA GLY A 62 8.17 20.33 3.90
C GLY A 62 8.90 18.99 3.93
N GLU A 63 8.28 17.91 3.44
CA GLU A 63 8.79 16.55 3.53
C GLU A 63 8.90 15.92 2.14
N PRO A 64 10.02 15.27 1.78
CA PRO A 64 10.10 14.57 0.51
C PRO A 64 9.23 13.32 0.50
N MET A 65 8.79 12.89 -0.68
CA MET A 65 8.05 11.63 -0.80
C MET A 65 8.95 10.45 -0.41
N PRO A 66 8.41 9.40 0.24
CA PRO A 66 9.15 8.14 0.44
C PRO A 66 9.74 7.62 -0.88
N TYR A 67 10.87 6.91 -0.81
CA TYR A 67 11.48 6.31 -2.01
C TYR A 67 10.51 5.36 -2.71
N ALA A 68 9.77 4.56 -1.93
CA ALA A 68 8.73 3.68 -2.45
C ALA A 68 7.56 3.57 -1.47
N THR A 69 6.36 3.33 -1.99
CA THR A 69 5.16 3.07 -1.20
C THR A 69 4.41 1.87 -1.76
N LEU A 70 4.25 0.84 -0.92
CA LEU A 70 3.43 -0.33 -1.22
C LEU A 70 2.09 -0.21 -0.48
N MET A 71 0.98 -0.40 -1.18
CA MET A 71 -0.36 -0.33 -0.61
C MET A 71 -1.08 -1.68 -0.79
N TYR A 72 -1.54 -2.28 0.31
CA TYR A 72 -2.52 -3.38 0.24
C TYR A 72 -3.92 -2.81 0.10
N VAL A 73 -4.68 -3.28 -0.89
CA VAL A 73 -5.97 -2.69 -1.27
C VAL A 73 -7.05 -3.75 -1.54
N TRP A 74 -8.31 -3.35 -1.39
CA TRP A 74 -9.47 -4.08 -1.89
C TRP A 74 -9.90 -3.47 -3.23
N CYS A 75 -9.91 -4.26 -4.29
CA CYS A 75 -10.24 -3.78 -5.64
C CYS A 75 -11.63 -4.23 -6.10
N ASN A 76 -12.24 -3.50 -7.04
CA ASN A 76 -13.53 -3.91 -7.60
C ASN A 76 -13.42 -5.13 -8.52
N THR A 77 -12.40 -5.15 -9.38
CA THR A 77 -12.38 -6.05 -10.55
C THR A 77 -11.08 -6.82 -10.73
N ARG A 78 -9.94 -6.31 -10.26
CA ARG A 78 -8.65 -7.00 -10.43
C ARG A 78 -8.50 -8.10 -9.39
N ALA A 79 -8.00 -9.27 -9.80
CA ALA A 79 -7.85 -10.41 -8.91
C ALA A 79 -6.82 -10.13 -7.79
N PRO A 80 -6.98 -10.74 -6.60
CA PRO A 80 -5.94 -10.76 -5.57
C PRO A 80 -4.58 -11.21 -6.13
N GLY A 81 -3.50 -10.59 -5.66
CA GLY A 81 -2.14 -10.76 -6.18
C GLY A 81 -1.78 -9.83 -7.35
N SER A 82 -2.75 -9.12 -7.93
CA SER A 82 -2.47 -8.14 -8.99
C SER A 82 -1.70 -6.93 -8.47
N VAL A 83 -0.65 -6.53 -9.18
CA VAL A 83 0.08 -5.27 -8.92
C VAL A 83 -0.43 -4.17 -9.83
N ILE A 84 -0.75 -3.02 -9.25
CA ILE A 84 -1.23 -1.83 -9.96
C ILE A 84 -0.21 -0.71 -9.76
N VAL A 85 0.32 -0.19 -10.86
CA VAL A 85 1.16 1.01 -10.87
C VAL A 85 0.28 2.24 -10.68
N ASN A 86 0.65 3.12 -9.76
CA ASN A 86 -0.08 4.37 -9.59
C ASN A 86 0.06 5.24 -10.86
N PRO A 87 -1.05 5.81 -11.39
CA PRO A 87 -1.01 6.58 -12.63
C PRO A 87 -0.20 7.89 -12.54
N ARG A 88 0.06 8.40 -11.32
CA ARG A 88 0.79 9.66 -11.09
C ARG A 88 2.30 9.45 -10.93
N THR A 89 2.73 8.35 -10.31
CA THR A 89 4.15 8.08 -10.01
C THR A 89 4.51 6.61 -10.11
N GLY A 90 5.75 6.35 -10.56
CA GLY A 90 6.34 5.02 -10.59
C GLY A 90 6.76 4.50 -9.22
N ARG A 91 6.63 5.28 -8.14
CA ARG A 91 7.07 4.91 -6.79
C ARG A 91 5.95 4.49 -5.84
N ILE A 92 4.71 4.51 -6.31
CA ILE A 92 3.57 3.92 -5.59
C ILE A 92 3.11 2.66 -6.33
N ARG A 93 2.97 1.56 -5.60
CA ARG A 93 2.38 0.30 -6.07
C ARG A 93 1.22 -0.08 -5.17
N LYS A 94 0.13 -0.54 -5.77
CA LYS A 94 -1.00 -1.13 -5.04
C LYS A 94 -1.01 -2.62 -5.32
N LEU A 95 -0.88 -3.45 -4.29
CA LEU A 95 -1.06 -4.89 -4.36
C LEU A 95 -2.48 -5.23 -3.92
N VAL A 96 -3.26 -5.84 -4.82
CA VAL A 96 -4.62 -6.26 -4.51
C VAL A 96 -4.57 -7.46 -3.57
N VAL A 97 -5.13 -7.34 -2.39
CA VAL A 97 -5.22 -8.46 -1.43
C VAL A 97 -6.62 -9.05 -1.35
N GLU A 98 -7.63 -8.30 -1.79
CA GLU A 98 -9.03 -8.75 -1.88
C GLU A 98 -9.73 -8.08 -3.08
N SER A 99 -10.73 -8.75 -3.64
CA SER A 99 -11.46 -8.28 -4.81
C SER A 99 -12.95 -8.60 -4.81
N GLY A 100 -13.72 -7.70 -5.41
CA GLY A 100 -15.13 -7.92 -5.68
C GLY A 100 -16.01 -7.96 -4.42
N ARG A 101 -17.25 -8.40 -4.62
CA ARG A 101 -18.34 -8.25 -3.64
C ARG A 101 -18.50 -9.44 -2.70
N VAL A 102 -17.83 -10.56 -2.97
CA VAL A 102 -18.08 -11.86 -2.32
C VAL A 102 -17.86 -11.80 -0.80
N ASN A 103 -16.78 -11.16 -0.37
CA ASN A 103 -16.39 -11.13 1.05
C ASN A 103 -16.82 -9.86 1.79
N LEU A 104 -17.70 -9.03 1.20
CA LEU A 104 -18.19 -7.82 1.85
C LEU A 104 -18.93 -8.14 3.15
N ASN A 105 -18.91 -7.19 4.08
CA ASN A 105 -19.50 -7.28 5.43
C ASN A 105 -18.93 -8.38 6.34
N GLN A 106 -17.84 -9.03 5.94
CA GLN A 106 -17.10 -10.00 6.75
C GLN A 106 -15.83 -9.37 7.31
N TRP A 107 -15.41 -9.83 8.49
CA TRP A 107 -14.10 -9.51 9.02
C TRP A 107 -13.08 -10.45 8.39
N LEU A 108 -12.05 -9.90 7.77
CA LEU A 108 -11.05 -10.67 7.04
C LEU A 108 -9.67 -10.39 7.62
N ASP A 109 -8.94 -11.46 7.92
CA ASP A 109 -7.59 -11.43 8.45
C ASP A 109 -6.57 -11.79 7.37
N TYR A 110 -5.50 -11.02 7.32
CA TYR A 110 -4.41 -11.17 6.35
C TYR A 110 -3.07 -11.26 7.07
N GLU A 111 -2.20 -12.10 6.52
CA GLU A 111 -0.77 -12.10 6.82
C GLU A 111 0.00 -11.97 5.52
N ARG A 112 0.90 -10.98 5.44
CA ARG A 112 1.70 -10.68 4.24
C ARG A 112 3.18 -10.68 4.57
N ASP A 113 3.97 -11.22 3.63
CA ASP A 113 5.43 -11.11 3.63
C ASP A 113 5.81 -9.81 2.90
N ILE A 114 6.26 -8.83 3.67
CA ILE A 114 6.50 -7.47 3.16
C ILE A 114 7.60 -7.48 2.10
N ARG A 115 8.69 -8.24 2.34
CA ARG A 115 9.82 -8.30 1.41
C ARG A 115 9.40 -8.96 0.10
N ALA A 116 8.71 -10.10 0.15
CA ALA A 116 8.24 -10.81 -1.03
C ALA A 116 7.28 -9.93 -1.85
N ASP A 117 6.34 -9.27 -1.18
CA ASP A 117 5.36 -8.39 -1.85
C ASP A 117 6.02 -7.15 -2.45
N PHE A 118 7.02 -6.57 -1.78
CA PHE A 118 7.79 -5.45 -2.34
C PHE A 118 8.59 -5.89 -3.57
N MET A 119 9.29 -7.03 -3.49
CA MET A 119 10.04 -7.59 -4.62
C MET A 119 9.11 -7.84 -5.82
N GLN A 120 7.92 -8.40 -5.59
CA GLN A 120 6.91 -8.61 -6.63
C GLN A 120 6.47 -7.28 -7.26
N ALA A 121 6.24 -6.26 -6.45
CA ALA A 121 5.66 -5.00 -6.90
C ALA A 121 6.66 -4.06 -7.60
N PHE A 122 7.93 -4.09 -7.19
CA PHE A 122 8.96 -3.15 -7.64
C PHE A 122 10.11 -3.81 -8.42
N GLY A 123 10.29 -5.13 -8.34
CA GLY A 123 11.37 -5.85 -9.02
C GLY A 123 12.76 -5.62 -8.40
N GLU A 124 12.82 -5.07 -7.19
CA GLU A 124 14.05 -4.77 -6.47
C GLU A 124 13.89 -4.96 -4.96
N PRO A 125 14.97 -5.18 -4.20
CA PRO A 125 14.86 -5.35 -2.75
C PRO A 125 14.37 -4.07 -2.06
N PRO A 126 13.51 -4.19 -1.03
CA PRO A 126 13.10 -3.04 -0.23
C PRO A 126 14.28 -2.47 0.56
N GLY A 127 14.31 -1.14 0.69
CA GLY A 127 15.06 -0.47 1.74
C GLY A 127 14.33 -0.51 3.09
N PRO A 128 14.75 0.28 4.08
CA PRO A 128 14.12 0.31 5.40
C PRO A 128 12.64 0.72 5.32
N LEU A 129 11.76 0.00 6.02
CA LEU A 129 10.38 0.42 6.26
C LEU A 129 10.39 1.55 7.29
N VAL A 130 9.85 2.71 6.92
CA VAL A 130 9.86 3.92 7.76
C VAL A 130 8.47 4.34 8.25
N GLY A 131 7.41 3.72 7.72
CA GLY A 131 6.06 4.03 8.16
C GLY A 131 5.03 3.01 7.75
N ILE A 132 4.03 2.83 8.61
CA ILE A 132 2.81 2.07 8.34
C ILE A 132 1.62 2.99 8.62
N ALA A 133 0.69 3.07 7.68
CA ALA A 133 -0.54 3.83 7.84
C ALA A 133 -1.75 3.04 7.35
N ILE A 134 -2.94 3.44 7.77
CA ILE A 134 -4.22 2.95 7.25
C ILE A 134 -4.98 4.11 6.62
N MET A 135 -5.73 3.85 5.56
CA MET A 135 -6.44 4.92 4.86
C MET A 135 -7.67 4.41 4.12
N THR A 136 -8.82 5.02 4.39
CA THR A 136 -10.02 4.92 3.55
C THR A 136 -10.03 6.10 2.61
N ASP A 137 -10.12 5.85 1.31
CA ASP A 137 -9.95 6.87 0.28
C ASP A 137 -11.14 6.87 -0.68
N SER A 138 -11.74 8.05 -0.88
CA SER A 138 -12.91 8.27 -1.73
C SER A 138 -12.92 9.67 -2.37
N ASP A 139 -11.76 10.31 -2.47
CA ASP A 139 -11.65 11.69 -2.91
C ASP A 139 -11.75 11.83 -4.45
N ASN A 140 -11.15 10.93 -5.22
CA ASN A 140 -11.11 11.01 -6.69
C ASN A 140 -12.51 10.83 -7.27
N THR A 141 -13.24 9.86 -6.74
CA THR A 141 -14.63 9.58 -7.10
C THR A 141 -15.62 10.54 -6.45
N ARG A 142 -15.17 11.37 -5.48
CA ARG A 142 -16.02 12.32 -4.72
C ARG A 142 -17.23 11.64 -4.08
N THR A 143 -17.04 10.42 -3.58
CA THR A 143 -18.08 9.64 -2.90
C THR A 143 -17.76 9.51 -1.41
N THR A 144 -18.58 8.73 -0.72
CA THR A 144 -18.30 8.29 0.65
C THR A 144 -17.89 6.83 0.65
N ALA A 145 -16.97 6.48 1.53
CA ALA A 145 -16.57 5.12 1.79
C ALA A 145 -16.45 4.89 3.30
N ARG A 146 -16.62 3.65 3.73
CA ARG A 146 -16.45 3.23 5.12
C ARG A 146 -15.67 1.94 5.14
N ALA A 147 -14.77 1.81 6.09
CA ALA A 147 -14.15 0.55 6.45
C ALA A 147 -13.90 0.53 7.96
N TRP A 148 -13.79 -0.67 8.50
CA TRP A 148 -13.29 -0.89 9.86
C TRP A 148 -11.94 -1.57 9.79
N TYR A 149 -11.03 -1.15 10.65
CA TYR A 149 -9.68 -1.70 10.75
C TYR A 149 -9.55 -2.44 12.07
N GLY A 150 -8.96 -3.63 12.00
CA GLY A 150 -8.48 -4.36 13.15
C GLY A 150 -7.06 -3.95 13.53
N SER A 151 -6.44 -4.79 14.36
CA SER A 151 -5.04 -4.59 14.75
C SER A 151 -4.13 -4.73 13.53
N VAL A 152 -3.22 -3.77 13.35
CA VAL A 152 -2.10 -3.87 12.42
C VAL A 152 -0.85 -4.21 13.23
N GLN A 153 -0.29 -5.40 13.01
CA GLN A 153 0.86 -5.91 13.74
C GLN A 153 2.01 -6.16 12.77
N HIS A 154 3.06 -5.35 12.91
CA HIS A 154 4.33 -5.61 12.26
C HIS A 154 5.20 -6.46 13.18
N ARG A 155 5.63 -7.63 12.71
CA ARG A 155 6.52 -8.52 13.46
C ARG A 155 7.89 -8.50 12.80
N SER A 156 8.87 -7.99 13.52
CA SER A 156 10.29 -8.14 13.21
C SER A 156 10.87 -9.29 14.04
N SER A 157 11.66 -10.17 13.43
CA SER A 157 12.39 -11.25 14.08
C SER A 157 13.63 -10.73 14.82
N LEU A 158 13.43 -9.77 15.70
CA LEU A 158 14.43 -9.44 16.72
C LEU A 158 13.79 -9.90 18.03
N LEU A 159 14.36 -10.95 18.62
CA LEU A 159 13.95 -11.63 19.87
C LEU A 159 13.04 -12.87 19.71
N ALA A 160 13.57 -13.92 19.06
CA ALA A 160 13.36 -15.30 19.49
C ALA A 160 14.69 -15.95 19.92
N GLN A 161 15.60 -15.14 20.45
CA GLN A 161 16.75 -15.58 21.25
C GLN A 161 16.59 -14.95 22.63
N ASN A 162 15.93 -15.70 23.50
CA ASN A 162 16.29 -15.92 24.90
C ASN A 162 15.21 -16.83 25.48
N ASP A 163 15.67 -18.01 25.86
CA ASP A 163 14.98 -18.98 26.72
C ASP A 163 14.52 -18.35 28.04
#